data_AF-A0A8S2FRB6-F1
#
_entry.id   AF-A0A8S2FRB6-F1
#
_cell.length_a   1.000
_cell.length_b   1.000
_cell.length_c   1.000
_cell.angle_alpha   90.00
_cell.angle_beta   90.00
_cell.angle_gamma   90.00
#
_symmetry.space_group_name_H-M   'P 1'
#
loop_
_entity.id
_entity.type
_entity.pdbx_description
1 polymer ?
#
loop_
_entity_poly.entity_id
_entity_poly.type
_entity_poly.pdbx_seq_one_letter_code
_entity_poly.pdbx_strand_id
1 'polypeptide(L)'
;MSTSNSETNTNNHPDAANSFNYSGKDVDLDGQTHVQQKHIEQEVVNFCYVCFVCKELMKKYKYIRKTRGDGNCFYRAFGFGYLEQNLKNELELDRFRKLVADLKDKLVQLGYQEFTVEDVRDVVLETIDKICQGGDIPNLMKIFCTQEYSDYFVAYLRLFTSAYLQMNAEFFQSFLDEPSKTIKEFCCT
;
A
#
# COMPACT_ATOMS: atom_id res chain seq x y z
N MET A 1 27.23 56.60 -38.22
CA MET A 1 26.38 55.89 -39.19
C MET A 1 26.90 54.46 -39.24
N SER A 2 26.35 53.52 -38.47
CA SER A 2 25.09 52.77 -38.65
C SER A 2 25.49 51.30 -38.90
N THR A 3 25.41 50.41 -37.89
CA THR A 3 24.39 49.33 -37.73
C THR A 3 24.55 48.18 -38.75
N SER A 4 24.37 46.88 -38.48
CA SER A 4 23.84 46.09 -37.35
C SER A 4 23.91 44.58 -37.71
N ASN A 5 23.87 43.74 -36.67
CA ASN A 5 23.71 42.28 -36.59
C ASN A 5 22.73 41.58 -37.56
N SER A 6 22.91 40.28 -37.79
CA SER A 6 22.03 39.20 -37.25
C SER A 6 22.41 37.79 -37.74
N GLU A 7 22.41 36.83 -36.82
CA GLU A 7 22.52 35.37 -37.01
C GLU A 7 21.21 34.75 -37.55
N THR A 8 21.31 33.70 -38.40
CA THR A 8 20.30 32.64 -38.61
C THR A 8 21.02 31.37 -39.11
N ASN A 9 21.02 30.27 -38.34
CA ASN A 9 20.08 29.12 -38.38
C ASN A 9 20.35 28.09 -39.50
N THR A 10 20.68 26.85 -39.13
CA THR A 10 19.88 25.63 -39.39
C THR A 10 20.74 24.38 -39.17
N ASN A 11 20.25 23.44 -38.35
CA ASN A 11 20.12 22.03 -38.75
C ASN A 11 19.39 21.19 -37.68
N ASN A 12 18.09 21.04 -37.93
CA ASN A 12 17.29 19.81 -37.91
C ASN A 12 17.19 18.95 -36.64
N HIS A 13 15.96 19.02 -36.10
CA HIS A 13 15.23 18.05 -35.27
C HIS A 13 15.21 16.62 -35.88
N PRO A 14 14.90 15.59 -35.07
CA PRO A 14 13.49 15.18 -35.04
C PRO A 14 12.95 14.98 -33.62
N ASP A 15 11.68 15.33 -33.48
CA ASP A 15 10.82 14.97 -32.36
C ASP A 15 10.80 13.44 -32.22
N ALA A 16 11.00 12.95 -31.01
CA ALA A 16 10.57 11.62 -30.61
C ALA A 16 9.94 11.73 -29.23
N ALA A 17 8.62 11.77 -29.24
CA ALA A 17 7.77 11.52 -28.10
C ALA A 17 8.27 10.27 -27.36
N ASN A 18 8.61 10.44 -26.08
CA ASN A 18 8.54 9.35 -25.11
C ASN A 18 7.59 9.77 -23.99
N SER A 19 6.33 9.92 -24.38
CA SER A 19 5.21 9.66 -23.48
C SER A 19 5.29 8.19 -23.09
N PHE A 20 6.00 7.89 -21.99
CA PHE A 20 5.87 6.58 -21.37
C PHE A 20 4.51 6.52 -20.69
N ASN A 21 3.53 6.07 -21.47
CA ASN A 21 2.26 5.56 -20.97
C ASN A 21 2.58 4.45 -19.97
N TYR A 22 2.43 4.74 -18.68
CA TYR A 22 2.29 3.72 -17.66
C TYR A 22 0.90 3.09 -17.84
N SER A 23 0.75 2.23 -18.85
CA SER A 23 -0.39 1.34 -18.92
C SER A 23 -0.22 0.33 -17.78
N GLY A 24 -1.13 0.39 -16.79
CA GLY A 24 -1.14 -0.47 -15.60
C GLY A 24 -1.39 -1.95 -15.90
N LYS A 25 -0.48 -2.59 -16.61
CA LYS A 25 -0.40 -4.03 -16.81
C LYS A 25 1.06 -4.42 -16.62
N ASP A 26 1.28 -5.48 -15.85
CA ASP A 26 2.57 -6.13 -15.61
C ASP A 26 3.40 -5.56 -14.44
N VAL A 27 2.77 -5.50 -13.25
CA VAL A 27 3.48 -5.86 -12.02
C VAL A 27 2.81 -7.15 -11.57
N ASP A 28 3.31 -8.25 -12.12
CA ASP A 28 2.88 -9.59 -11.75
C ASP A 28 3.02 -9.80 -10.25
N LEU A 29 2.22 -10.73 -9.72
CA LEU A 29 2.20 -11.17 -8.34
C LEU A 29 3.48 -11.95 -7.98
N ASP A 30 4.63 -11.48 -8.48
CA ASP A 30 5.93 -12.11 -8.38
C ASP A 30 6.64 -11.60 -7.13
N GLY A 31 6.54 -12.39 -6.06
CA GLY A 31 7.61 -13.33 -5.75
C GLY A 31 9.07 -12.83 -5.64
N GLN A 32 9.39 -11.54 -5.65
CA GLN A 32 10.75 -11.09 -5.37
C GLN A 32 10.98 -11.00 -3.86
N THR A 33 11.47 -12.12 -3.33
CA THR A 33 12.23 -12.21 -2.08
C THR A 33 13.35 -11.19 -2.13
N HIS A 34 13.13 -10.04 -1.51
CA HIS A 34 14.12 -8.97 -1.33
C HIS A 34 14.84 -8.56 -2.63
N VAL A 35 14.37 -7.48 -3.25
CA VAL A 35 15.18 -6.85 -4.29
C VAL A 35 16.45 -6.31 -3.63
N GLN A 36 17.62 -6.80 -4.04
CA GLN A 36 18.87 -6.17 -3.64
C GLN A 36 18.85 -4.73 -4.15
N GLN A 37 19.14 -3.79 -3.27
CA GLN A 37 18.96 -2.36 -3.55
C GLN A 37 19.78 -1.86 -4.76
N LYS A 38 20.83 -2.59 -5.16
CA LYS A 38 21.59 -2.36 -6.41
C LYS A 38 20.74 -2.38 -7.68
N HIS A 39 19.62 -3.11 -7.71
CA HIS A 39 18.73 -3.16 -8.87
C HIS A 39 17.89 -1.87 -9.04
N ILE A 40 17.72 -1.09 -7.96
CA ILE A 40 16.95 0.17 -7.99
C ILE A 40 17.73 1.29 -8.69
N GLU A 41 19.06 1.24 -8.67
CA GLU A 41 19.89 2.24 -9.36
C GLU A 41 19.64 2.28 -10.88
N GLN A 42 19.15 1.18 -11.49
CA GLN A 42 18.85 1.11 -12.92
C GLN A 42 17.44 1.63 -13.27
N GLU A 43 16.50 1.64 -12.32
CA GLU A 43 15.12 2.14 -12.54
C GLU A 43 14.99 3.66 -12.30
N VAL A 44 15.96 4.29 -11.63
CA VAL A 44 15.90 5.71 -11.24
C VAL A 44 16.88 6.54 -12.07
N VAL A 45 16.62 6.67 -13.38
CA VAL A 45 17.34 7.62 -14.25
C VAL A 45 16.48 8.87 -14.45
N ASN A 46 16.45 9.73 -13.43
CA ASN A 46 16.32 11.21 -13.52
C ASN A 46 15.84 11.78 -12.17
N PHE A 47 16.79 12.16 -11.31
CA PHE A 47 16.79 13.34 -10.42
C PHE A 47 17.90 13.16 -9.36
N CYS A 48 18.87 14.07 -9.31
CA CYS A 48 20.05 14.00 -8.43
C CYS A 48 19.71 13.80 -6.93
N TYR A 49 18.60 14.37 -6.46
CA TYR A 49 18.14 14.25 -5.07
C TYR A 49 17.64 12.84 -4.72
N VAL A 50 16.92 12.18 -5.63
CA VAL A 50 16.41 10.82 -5.40
C VAL A 50 17.57 9.84 -5.25
N CYS A 51 18.61 9.97 -6.06
CA CYS A 51 19.84 9.18 -5.92
C CYS A 51 20.52 9.37 -4.56
N PHE A 52 20.55 10.59 -4.02
CA PHE A 52 21.14 10.85 -2.70
C PHE A 52 20.35 10.17 -1.58
N VAL A 53 19.02 10.33 -1.56
CA VAL A 53 18.17 9.67 -0.57
C VAL A 53 18.30 8.14 -0.64
N CYS A 54 18.32 7.57 -1.85
CA CYS A 54 18.54 6.14 -2.04
C CYS A 54 19.89 5.68 -1.47
N LYS A 55 20.97 6.46 -1.68
CA LYS A 55 22.30 6.16 -1.12
C LYS A 55 22.33 6.16 0.39
N GLU A 56 21.66 7.11 1.04
CA GLU A 56 21.59 7.13 2.51
C GLU A 56 20.72 5.99 3.07
N LEU A 57 19.65 5.61 2.37
CA LEU A 57 18.84 4.44 2.74
C LEU A 57 19.62 3.13 2.63
N MET A 58 20.43 2.97 1.58
CA MET A 58 21.30 1.79 1.37
C MET A 58 22.31 1.57 2.50
N LYS A 59 22.70 2.62 3.23
CA LYS A 59 23.59 2.49 4.39
C LYS A 59 22.89 1.90 5.61
N LYS A 60 21.57 2.10 5.73
CA LYS A 60 20.77 1.71 6.92
C LYS A 60 19.98 0.42 6.72
N TYR A 61 19.49 0.18 5.50
CA TYR A 61 18.62 -0.94 5.18
C TYR A 61 19.28 -1.84 4.16
N LYS A 62 19.17 -3.16 4.36
CA LYS A 62 19.77 -4.17 3.47
C LYS A 62 18.84 -4.58 2.34
N TYR A 63 17.53 -4.49 2.57
CA TYR A 63 16.51 -5.03 1.69
C TYR A 63 15.29 -4.14 1.64
N ILE A 64 14.57 -4.22 0.52
CA ILE A 64 13.26 -3.62 0.31
C ILE A 64 12.34 -4.64 -0.36
N ARG A 65 11.08 -4.68 0.07
CA ARG A 65 10.02 -5.46 -0.55
C ARG A 65 9.06 -4.49 -1.21
N LYS A 66 8.95 -4.55 -2.54
CA LYS A 66 8.00 -3.73 -3.29
C LYS A 66 6.59 -4.28 -3.09
N THR A 67 5.60 -3.39 -3.12
CA THR A 67 4.17 -3.74 -3.22
C THR A 67 3.60 -3.21 -4.52
N ARG A 68 2.48 -3.77 -4.96
CA ARG A 68 1.79 -3.34 -6.17
C ARG A 68 1.32 -1.88 -6.06
N GLY A 69 1.52 -1.10 -7.11
CA GLY A 69 1.06 0.29 -7.21
C GLY A 69 -0.40 0.41 -7.64
N ASP A 70 -1.33 -0.11 -6.84
CA ASP A 70 -2.77 -0.20 -7.14
C ASP A 70 -3.65 0.64 -6.20
N GLY A 71 -3.05 1.57 -5.45
CA GLY A 71 -3.75 2.36 -4.42
C GLY A 71 -4.02 1.61 -3.11
N ASN A 72 -3.63 0.32 -3.00
CA ASN A 72 -3.70 -0.46 -1.77
C ASN A 72 -2.32 -0.66 -1.11
N CYS A 73 -1.27 -0.06 -1.68
CA CYS A 73 0.12 -0.29 -1.31
C CYS A 73 0.41 -0.09 0.19
N PHE A 74 -0.20 0.91 0.84
CA PHE A 74 -0.05 1.14 2.27
C PHE A 74 -0.57 -0.04 3.09
N TYR A 75 -1.84 -0.41 2.90
CA TYR A 75 -2.48 -1.50 3.65
C TYR A 75 -1.81 -2.84 3.36
N ARG A 76 -1.41 -3.09 2.11
CA ARG A 76 -0.73 -4.32 1.70
C ARG A 76 0.66 -4.42 2.33
N ALA A 77 1.44 -3.34 2.31
CA ALA A 77 2.77 -3.30 2.94
C ALA A 77 2.68 -3.43 4.46
N PHE A 78 1.74 -2.70 5.08
CA PHE A 78 1.50 -2.77 6.52
C PHE A 78 1.09 -4.17 6.96
N GLY A 79 0.08 -4.75 6.31
CA GLY A 79 -0.42 -6.09 6.64
C GLY A 79 0.65 -7.16 6.53
N PHE A 80 1.42 -7.14 5.43
CA PHE A 80 2.52 -8.09 5.24
C PHE A 80 3.59 -7.92 6.32
N GLY A 81 4.07 -6.69 6.54
CA GLY A 81 5.14 -6.42 7.51
C GLY A 81 4.73 -6.72 8.96
N TYR A 82 3.48 -6.41 9.32
CA TYR A 82 2.93 -6.71 10.64
C TYR A 82 2.90 -8.23 10.90
N LEU A 83 2.43 -9.01 9.93
CA LEU A 83 2.37 -10.47 10.08
C LEU A 83 3.77 -11.09 10.03
N GLU A 84 4.66 -10.65 9.14
CA GLU A 84 6.05 -11.13 9.04
C GLU A 84 6.79 -10.99 10.38
N GLN A 85 6.60 -9.87 11.08
CA GLN A 85 7.20 -9.63 12.40
C GLN A 85 6.61 -10.51 13.52
N ASN A 86 5.36 -10.94 13.38
CA ASN A 86 4.61 -11.65 14.41
C ASN A 86 4.32 -13.12 14.08
N LEU A 87 4.88 -13.67 13.00
CA LEU A 87 4.65 -15.06 12.54
C LEU A 87 4.82 -16.12 13.64
N LYS A 88 5.66 -15.86 14.65
CA LYS A 88 5.95 -16.78 15.76
C LYS A 88 5.48 -16.25 17.11
N ASN A 89 4.74 -15.14 17.12
CA ASN A 89 4.27 -14.46 18.31
C ASN A 89 2.78 -14.77 18.50
N GLU A 90 2.47 -15.97 19.01
CA GLU A 90 1.09 -16.44 19.20
C GLU A 90 0.24 -15.47 20.05
N LEU A 91 0.83 -14.85 21.07
CA LEU A 91 0.13 -13.87 21.91
C LEU A 91 -0.36 -12.67 21.10
N GLU A 92 0.47 -12.16 20.18
CA GLU A 92 0.10 -11.02 19.35
C GLU A 92 -0.87 -11.40 18.24
N LEU A 93 -0.74 -12.61 17.69
CA LEU A 93 -1.67 -13.15 16.71
C LEU A 93 -3.05 -13.37 17.33
N ASP A 94 -3.14 -13.90 18.55
CA ASP A 94 -4.39 -14.05 19.28
C ASP A 94 -5.01 -12.70 19.64
N ARG A 95 -4.19 -11.72 20.05
CA ARG A 95 -4.65 -10.33 20.23
C ARG A 95 -5.23 -9.77 18.94
N PHE A 96 -4.59 -10.01 17.80
CA PHE A 96 -5.05 -9.55 16.50
C PHE A 96 -6.36 -10.24 16.07
N ARG A 97 -6.48 -11.56 16.23
CA ARG A 97 -7.73 -12.30 16.00
C ARG A 97 -8.88 -11.74 16.84
N LYS A 98 -8.62 -11.42 18.11
CA LYS A 98 -9.63 -10.81 18.98
C LYS A 98 -10.04 -9.43 18.49
N LEU A 99 -9.09 -8.58 18.08
CA LEU A 99 -9.43 -7.30 17.46
C LEU A 99 -10.30 -7.49 16.22
N VAL A 100 -10.00 -8.52 15.42
CA VAL A 100 -10.75 -8.83 14.21
C VAL A 100 -12.20 -9.22 14.53
N ALA A 101 -12.38 -10.07 15.55
CA ALA A 101 -13.70 -10.44 16.04
C ALA A 101 -14.47 -9.24 16.61
N ASP A 102 -13.83 -8.43 17.46
CA ASP A 102 -14.45 -7.28 18.14
C ASP A 102 -14.81 -6.13 17.18
N LEU A 103 -14.14 -6.02 16.02
CA LEU A 103 -14.45 -4.99 15.03
C LEU A 103 -15.86 -5.16 14.45
N LYS A 104 -16.37 -6.40 14.37
CA LYS A 104 -17.70 -6.69 13.82
C LYS A 104 -18.76 -5.83 14.48
N ASP A 105 -18.84 -5.91 15.80
CA ASP A 105 -19.89 -5.23 16.58
C ASP A 105 -19.80 -3.71 16.44
N LYS A 106 -18.57 -3.18 16.31
CA LYS A 106 -18.34 -1.75 16.07
C LYS A 106 -18.83 -1.31 14.69
N LEU A 107 -18.58 -2.11 13.65
CA LEU A 107 -19.05 -1.81 12.31
C LEU A 107 -20.59 -1.86 12.23
N VAL A 108 -21.21 -2.85 12.88
CA VAL A 108 -22.68 -2.93 12.97
C VAL A 108 -23.26 -1.69 13.67
N GLN A 109 -22.66 -1.23 14.77
CA GLN A 109 -23.05 0.01 15.45
C GLN A 109 -22.90 1.26 14.58
N LEU A 110 -21.94 1.28 13.65
CA LEU A 110 -21.75 2.35 12.67
C LEU A 110 -22.72 2.29 11.48
N GLY A 111 -23.58 1.25 11.43
CA GLY A 111 -24.62 1.07 10.42
C GLY A 111 -24.22 0.20 9.22
N TYR A 112 -23.12 -0.55 9.32
CA TYR A 112 -22.78 -1.57 8.32
C TYR A 112 -23.73 -2.78 8.44
N GLN A 113 -24.04 -3.41 7.31
CA GLN A 113 -24.88 -4.60 7.29
C GLN A 113 -24.17 -5.78 7.94
N GLU A 114 -24.79 -6.38 8.96
CA GLU A 114 -24.17 -7.43 9.79
C GLU A 114 -23.66 -8.60 8.95
N PHE A 115 -24.51 -9.16 8.08
CA PHE A 115 -24.14 -10.31 7.24
C PHE A 115 -22.89 -10.04 6.38
N THR A 116 -22.77 -8.83 5.82
CA THR A 116 -21.62 -8.47 4.97
C THR A 116 -20.34 -8.37 5.79
N VAL A 117 -20.43 -7.82 7.00
CA VAL A 117 -19.27 -7.69 7.89
C VAL A 117 -18.84 -9.06 8.42
N GLU A 118 -19.79 -9.95 8.68
CA GLU A 118 -19.52 -11.33 9.12
C GLU A 118 -18.74 -12.11 8.07
N ASP A 119 -19.19 -12.10 6.81
CA ASP A 119 -18.51 -12.80 5.72
C ASP A 119 -17.05 -12.32 5.56
N VAL A 120 -16.83 -11.00 5.58
CA VAL A 120 -15.47 -10.43 5.46
C VAL A 120 -14.61 -10.79 6.68
N ARG A 121 -15.19 -10.77 7.89
CA ARG A 121 -14.49 -11.14 9.12
C ARG A 121 -14.03 -12.59 9.10
N ASP A 122 -14.90 -13.51 8.66
CA ASP A 122 -14.60 -14.94 8.63
C ASP A 122 -13.47 -15.26 7.63
N VAL A 123 -13.51 -14.65 6.44
CA VAL A 123 -12.44 -14.79 5.43
C VAL A 123 -11.09 -14.31 5.98
N VAL A 124 -11.07 -13.22 6.74
CA VAL A 124 -9.83 -12.67 7.31
C VAL A 124 -9.29 -13.56 8.42
N LEU A 125 -10.14 -14.06 9.32
CA LEU A 125 -9.73 -15.01 10.35
C LEU A 125 -9.15 -16.29 9.73
N GLU A 126 -9.82 -16.84 8.70
CA GLU A 126 -9.30 -17.99 7.96
C GLU A 126 -7.95 -17.69 7.30
N THR A 127 -7.78 -16.48 6.76
CA THR A 127 -6.51 -16.04 6.16
C THR A 127 -5.40 -15.97 7.21
N ILE A 128 -5.67 -15.43 8.40
CA ILE A 128 -4.71 -15.38 9.51
C ILE A 128 -4.34 -16.82 9.93
N ASP A 129 -5.32 -17.71 10.05
CA ASP A 129 -5.07 -19.10 10.44
C ASP A 129 -4.25 -19.86 9.41
N LYS A 130 -4.52 -19.67 8.11
CA LYS A 130 -3.69 -20.24 7.02
C LYS A 130 -2.25 -19.74 7.09
N ILE A 131 -2.04 -18.47 7.43
CA ILE A 131 -0.69 -17.89 7.60
C ILE A 131 0.01 -18.55 8.79
N CYS A 132 -0.68 -18.68 9.92
CA CYS A 132 -0.13 -19.25 11.16
C CYS A 132 0.17 -20.75 11.03
N GLN A 133 -0.67 -21.53 10.34
CA GLN A 133 -0.45 -22.96 10.12
C GLN A 133 0.84 -23.25 9.36
N GLY A 134 1.21 -22.41 8.38
CA GLY A 134 2.49 -22.52 7.69
C GLY A 134 3.66 -21.96 8.50
N GLY A 135 3.42 -20.93 9.32
CA GLY A 135 4.39 -20.36 10.28
C GLY A 135 5.69 -19.82 9.66
N ASP A 136 5.76 -19.70 8.34
CA ASP A 136 6.95 -19.32 7.60
C ASP A 136 6.69 -18.22 6.55
N ILE A 137 7.78 -17.56 6.17
CA ILE A 137 7.75 -16.45 5.21
C ILE A 137 7.28 -16.91 3.81
N PRO A 138 7.70 -18.09 3.29
CA PRO A 138 7.19 -18.59 2.00
C PRO A 138 5.66 -18.74 1.96
N ASN A 139 5.04 -19.27 3.01
CA ASN A 139 3.59 -19.39 3.09
C ASN A 139 2.90 -18.03 3.17
N LEU A 140 3.41 -17.12 4.01
CA LEU A 140 2.92 -15.74 4.08
C LEU A 140 2.99 -15.04 2.72
N MET A 141 4.12 -15.18 2.01
CA MET A 141 4.31 -14.68 0.66
C MET A 141 3.29 -15.25 -0.30
N LYS A 142 3.11 -16.57 -0.32
CA LYS A 142 2.13 -17.23 -1.19
C LYS A 142 0.72 -16.67 -0.97
N ILE A 143 0.31 -16.50 0.29
CA ILE A 143 -1.01 -15.97 0.63
C ILE A 143 -1.15 -14.50 0.21
N PHE A 144 -0.18 -13.64 0.53
CA PHE A 144 -0.23 -12.21 0.17
C PHE A 144 -0.02 -11.93 -1.31
N CYS A 145 0.60 -12.84 -2.05
CA CYS A 145 0.70 -12.80 -3.51
C CYS A 145 -0.52 -13.42 -4.22
N THR A 146 -1.42 -14.09 -3.49
CA THR A 146 -2.69 -14.53 -4.06
C THR A 146 -3.69 -13.38 -3.98
N GLN A 147 -4.16 -12.91 -5.14
CA GLN A 147 -4.92 -11.66 -5.21
C GLN A 147 -6.18 -11.69 -4.34
N GLU A 148 -6.95 -12.78 -4.34
CA GLU A 148 -8.17 -12.85 -3.55
C GLU A 148 -7.88 -12.65 -2.06
N TYR A 149 -6.96 -13.43 -1.47
CA TYR A 149 -6.60 -13.32 -0.05
C TYR A 149 -6.04 -11.93 0.29
N SER A 150 -5.17 -11.41 -0.56
CA SER A 150 -4.51 -10.12 -0.34
C SER A 150 -5.51 -8.96 -0.39
N ASP A 151 -6.46 -8.97 -1.32
CA ASP A 151 -7.46 -7.92 -1.47
C ASP A 151 -8.52 -7.97 -0.35
N TYR A 152 -8.94 -9.17 0.09
CA TYR A 152 -9.80 -9.31 1.27
C TYR A 152 -9.12 -8.79 2.54
N PHE A 153 -7.84 -9.12 2.75
CA PHE A 153 -7.09 -8.62 3.90
C PHE A 153 -6.96 -7.08 3.88
N VAL A 154 -6.69 -6.51 2.71
CA VAL A 154 -6.65 -5.05 2.53
C VAL A 154 -8.02 -4.40 2.79
N ALA A 155 -9.10 -4.95 2.24
CA ALA A 155 -10.45 -4.44 2.46
C ALA A 155 -10.78 -4.39 3.96
N TYR A 156 -10.33 -5.40 4.70
CA TYR A 156 -10.51 -5.46 6.13
C TYR A 156 -9.72 -4.39 6.91
N LEU A 157 -8.45 -4.16 6.54
CA LEU A 157 -7.67 -3.06 7.13
C LEU A 157 -8.29 -1.68 6.85
N ARG A 158 -8.91 -1.51 5.67
CA ARG A 158 -9.69 -0.30 5.34
C ARG A 158 -10.92 -0.15 6.23
N LEU A 159 -11.65 -1.25 6.51
CA LEU A 159 -12.77 -1.23 7.46
C LEU A 159 -12.34 -0.87 8.88
N PHE A 160 -11.20 -1.41 9.34
CA PHE A 160 -10.61 -1.02 10.63
C PHE A 160 -10.33 0.48 10.70
N THR A 161 -9.71 1.00 9.65
CA THR A 161 -9.34 2.42 9.56
C THR A 161 -10.59 3.30 9.54
N SER A 162 -11.58 2.94 8.72
CA SER A 162 -12.88 3.60 8.65
C SER A 162 -13.59 3.62 10.00
N ALA A 163 -13.67 2.47 10.68
CA ALA A 163 -14.30 2.39 11.99
C ALA A 163 -13.60 3.28 13.02
N TYR A 164 -12.25 3.27 13.05
CA TYR A 164 -11.50 4.08 13.97
C TYR A 164 -11.68 5.59 13.72
N LEU A 165 -11.69 6.02 12.46
CA LEU A 165 -11.95 7.41 12.10
C LEU A 165 -13.36 7.83 12.54
N GLN A 166 -14.38 7.03 12.22
CA GLN A 166 -15.77 7.34 12.56
C GLN A 166 -16.03 7.36 14.07
N MET A 167 -15.43 6.44 14.83
CA MET A 167 -15.54 6.42 16.29
C MET A 167 -14.88 7.63 16.98
N ASN A 168 -13.93 8.28 16.30
CA ASN A 168 -13.19 9.44 16.80
C ASN A 168 -13.44 10.67 15.91
N ALA A 169 -14.64 10.77 15.33
CA ALA A 169 -14.95 11.73 14.28
C ALA A 169 -14.69 13.18 14.71
N GLU A 170 -14.99 13.54 15.96
CA GLU A 170 -14.76 14.89 16.50
C GLU A 170 -13.29 15.32 16.36
N PHE A 171 -12.36 14.41 16.70
CA PHE A 171 -10.93 14.68 16.58
C PHE A 171 -10.50 14.75 15.11
N PHE A 172 -10.97 13.82 14.28
CA PHE A 172 -10.51 13.72 12.90
C PHE A 172 -11.13 14.78 11.97
N GLN A 173 -12.26 15.37 12.35
CA GLN A 173 -12.97 16.35 11.53
C GLN A 173 -12.08 17.55 11.15
N SER A 174 -11.18 17.98 12.03
CA SER A 174 -10.27 19.10 11.78
C SER A 174 -9.18 18.82 10.74
N PHE A 175 -9.02 17.56 10.33
CA PHE A 175 -8.02 17.16 9.32
C PHE A 175 -8.62 16.99 7.92
N LEU A 176 -9.94 17.17 7.76
CA LEU A 176 -10.57 17.13 6.44
C LEU A 176 -10.37 18.47 5.72
N ASP A 177 -9.85 18.40 4.49
CA ASP A 177 -9.66 19.58 3.63
C ASP A 177 -10.98 20.26 3.26
N GLU A 178 -12.07 19.49 3.22
CA GLU A 178 -13.43 19.96 2.95
C GLU A 178 -14.23 20.04 4.26
N PRO A 179 -14.43 21.23 4.85
CA PRO A 179 -15.10 21.35 6.15
C PRO A 179 -16.57 20.90 6.16
N SER A 180 -17.21 20.87 4.99
CA SER A 180 -18.60 20.41 4.83
C SER A 180 -18.73 18.89 4.77
N LYS A 181 -17.63 18.17 4.53
CA LYS A 181 -17.63 16.71 4.44
C LYS A 181 -17.51 16.11 5.84
N THR A 182 -18.41 15.21 6.19
CA THR A 182 -18.34 14.47 7.45
C THR A 182 -17.29 13.35 7.36
N ILE A 183 -16.78 12.92 8.51
CA ILE A 183 -15.87 11.76 8.58
C ILE A 183 -16.51 10.50 7.99
N LYS A 184 -17.83 10.31 8.16
CA LYS A 184 -18.56 9.19 7.56
C LYS A 184 -18.52 9.26 6.03
N GLU A 185 -18.80 10.42 5.44
CA GLU A 185 -18.72 10.61 3.99
C GLU A 185 -17.31 10.42 3.47
N PHE A 186 -16.29 10.89 4.20
CA PHE A 186 -14.89 10.62 3.88
C PHE A 186 -14.60 9.11 3.84
N CYS A 187 -15.08 8.35 4.81
CA CYS A 187 -14.86 6.90 4.86
C CYS A 187 -15.66 6.10 3.81
N CYS A 188 -16.70 6.68 3.21
CA CYS A 188 -17.49 6.05 2.15
C CYS A 188 -17.00 6.38 0.72
N THR A 189 -15.98 7.23 0.59
CA THR A 189 -15.39 7.59 -0.72
C THR A 189 -14.25 6.66 -1.08
#